data_AF-A0A7J9ZQK7-F1
#
_entry.id   AF-A0A7J9ZQK7-F1
#
_cell.length_a   1.000
_cell.length_b   1.000
_cell.length_c   1.000
_cell.angle_alpha   90.00
_cell.angle_beta   90.00
_cell.angle_gamma   90.00
#
_symmetry.space_group_name_H-M   'P 1'
#
loop_
_entity.id
_entity.type
_entity.pdbx_description
1 polymer ?
#
loop_
_entity_poly.entity_id
_entity_poly.type
_entity_poly.pdbx_seq_one_letter_code
_entity_poly.pdbx_strand_id
1 'polypeptide(L)'
;MFFSSSVSVVHDRPLVRLMREVGHFGLSEMRRLPGLIAEIDQHAAAVRSAIEGDGARLTPRTLTQYALGFLDGVRERGWVSDGRGYDWETTRLLAICWLAREAGFVRLAH
;
A
#
# COMPACT_ATOMS: atom_id res chain seq x y z
N MET A 1 6.20 -32.17 -31.52
CA MET A 1 6.04 -32.22 -30.06
C MET A 1 5.73 -30.81 -29.58
N PHE A 2 4.46 -30.54 -29.25
CA PHE A 2 4.03 -29.26 -28.67
C PHE A 2 4.21 -29.35 -27.15
N PHE A 3 5.07 -28.51 -26.58
CA PHE A 3 5.11 -28.33 -25.13
C PHE A 3 4.10 -27.23 -24.77
N SER A 4 2.88 -27.68 -24.50
CA SER A 4 1.87 -26.86 -23.81
C SER A 4 2.25 -26.84 -22.33
N SER A 5 2.47 -25.65 -21.78
CA SER A 5 2.46 -25.46 -20.34
C SER A 5 1.65 -24.21 -20.09
N SER A 6 0.39 -24.44 -19.69
CA SER A 6 -0.52 -23.43 -19.19
C SER A 6 0.21 -22.54 -18.19
N VAL A 7 0.38 -21.27 -18.54
CA VAL A 7 0.59 -20.22 -17.55
C VAL A 7 -0.71 -20.15 -16.75
N SER A 8 -0.78 -20.88 -15.65
CA SER A 8 -1.84 -20.72 -14.66
C SER A 8 -1.84 -19.26 -14.24
N VAL A 9 -2.88 -18.53 -14.63
CA VAL A 9 -3.07 -17.14 -14.25
C VAL A 9 -3.20 -17.09 -12.73
N VAL A 10 -2.11 -16.70 -12.06
CA VAL A 10 -2.05 -16.45 -10.62
C VAL A 10 -2.99 -15.29 -10.32
N HIS A 11 -4.22 -15.59 -9.89
CA HIS A 11 -5.20 -14.60 -9.45
C HIS A 11 -5.03 -14.21 -7.97
N ASP A 12 -3.90 -14.53 -7.34
CA ASP A 12 -3.57 -14.04 -6.01
C ASP A 12 -2.81 -12.71 -6.10
N ARG A 13 -3.48 -11.67 -5.61
CA ARG A 13 -3.19 -10.25 -5.86
C ARG A 13 -1.76 -9.90 -5.45
N PRO A 14 -0.83 -9.62 -6.39
CA PRO A 14 0.55 -9.25 -6.08
C PRO A 14 0.64 -8.01 -5.18
N LEU A 15 -0.36 -7.12 -5.25
CA LEU A 15 -0.51 -5.98 -4.35
C LEU A 15 -0.80 -6.39 -2.90
N VAL A 16 -1.65 -7.40 -2.65
CA VAL A 16 -1.92 -7.87 -1.28
C VAL A 16 -0.67 -8.49 -0.66
N ARG A 17 0.14 -9.18 -1.47
CA ARG A 17 1.43 -9.71 -1.04
C ARG A 17 2.45 -8.59 -0.77
N LEU A 18 2.61 -7.65 -1.71
CA LEU A 18 3.50 -6.50 -1.54
C LEU A 18 3.11 -5.62 -0.35
N MET A 19 1.82 -5.31 -0.18
CA MET A 19 1.31 -4.55 0.97
C MET A 19 1.46 -5.32 2.28
N ARG A 20 1.38 -6.66 2.27
CA ARG A 20 1.62 -7.48 3.46
C ARG A 20 3.10 -7.46 3.83
N GLU A 21 3.99 -7.61 2.86
CA GLU A 21 5.45 -7.62 3.08
C GLU A 21 5.96 -6.22 3.52
N VAL A 22 5.57 -5.16 2.81
CA VAL A 22 5.92 -3.76 3.15
C VAL A 22 5.24 -3.32 4.45
N GLY A 23 3.96 -3.64 4.64
CA GLY A 23 3.19 -3.26 5.81
C GLY A 23 3.67 -3.94 7.08
N HIS A 24 3.96 -5.24 7.06
CA HIS A 24 4.37 -5.97 8.28
C HIS A 24 5.73 -5.51 8.80
N PHE A 25 6.71 -5.34 7.92
CA PHE A 25 8.06 -4.90 8.30
C PHE A 25 8.05 -3.41 8.68
N GLY A 26 7.39 -2.56 7.90
CA GLY A 26 7.30 -1.12 8.16
C GLY A 26 6.55 -0.77 9.45
N LEU A 27 5.39 -1.38 9.70
CA LEU A 27 4.57 -1.10 10.89
C LEU A 27 5.23 -1.53 12.20
N SER A 28 6.08 -2.56 12.17
CA SER A 28 6.79 -3.05 13.35
C SER A 28 7.92 -2.11 13.76
N GLU A 29 8.69 -1.60 12.80
CA GLU A 29 9.76 -0.62 13.05
C GLU A 29 9.22 0.78 13.39
N MET A 30 8.06 1.17 12.84
CA MET A 30 7.38 2.44 13.14
C MET A 30 7.11 2.67 14.63
N ARG A 31 6.86 1.61 15.41
CA ARG A 31 6.62 1.72 16.86
C ARG A 31 7.78 2.36 17.62
N ARG A 32 8.95 2.50 17.00
CA ARG A 32 10.17 3.07 17.59
C ARG A 32 10.40 4.55 17.23
N LEU A 33 9.60 5.15 16.35
CA LEU A 33 9.79 6.52 15.85
C LEU A 33 8.48 7.33 15.86
N PRO A 34 8.18 8.09 16.93
CA PRO A 34 6.93 8.86 17.06
C PRO A 34 6.68 9.84 15.90
N GLY A 35 7.74 10.48 15.39
CA GLY A 35 7.62 11.40 14.25
C GLY A 35 7.13 10.71 12.98
N LEU A 36 7.56 9.48 12.74
CA LEU A 36 7.13 8.70 11.58
C LEU A 36 5.65 8.28 11.68
N ILE A 37 5.16 8.01 12.89
CA ILE A 37 3.74 7.69 13.11
C ILE A 37 2.86 8.88 12.74
N ALA A 38 3.24 10.10 13.11
CA ALA A 38 2.49 11.31 12.77
C ALA A 38 2.43 11.55 11.25
N GLU A 39 3.56 11.40 10.56
CA GLU A 39 3.62 11.51 9.10
C GLU A 39 2.73 10.47 8.40
N ILE A 40 2.72 9.24 8.91
CA ILE A 40 1.88 8.17 8.36
C ILE A 40 0.40 8.44 8.60
N ASP A 41 0.02 8.93 9.79
CA ASP A 41 -1.36 9.32 10.08
C ASP A 41 -1.82 10.46 9.16
N GLN A 42 -0.98 11.47 8.94
CA GLN A 42 -1.25 12.55 8.01
C GLN A 42 -1.43 12.02 6.58
N HIS A 43 -0.54 11.14 6.13
CA HIS A 43 -0.68 10.50 4.81
C HIS A 43 -1.96 9.67 4.73
N ALA A 44 -2.33 8.95 5.78
CA ALA A 44 -3.55 8.13 5.80
C ALA A 44 -4.81 9.00 5.74
N ALA A 45 -4.84 10.13 6.46
CA ALA A 45 -5.90 11.12 6.37
C ALA A 45 -6.00 11.71 4.96
N ALA A 46 -4.88 12.00 4.31
CA ALA A 46 -4.86 12.48 2.93
C ALA A 46 -5.36 11.43 1.93
N VAL A 47 -5.02 10.15 2.10
CA VAL A 47 -5.55 9.04 1.26
C VAL A 47 -7.05 8.91 1.43
N ARG A 48 -7.55 8.92 2.69
CA ARG A 48 -8.99 8.86 2.97
C ARG A 48 -9.72 10.03 2.31
N SER A 49 -9.20 11.24 2.50
CA SER A 49 -9.77 12.47 1.93
C SER A 49 -9.80 12.44 0.40
N ALA A 50 -8.76 11.90 -0.25
CA ALA A 50 -8.74 11.74 -1.71
C ALA A 50 -9.82 10.77 -2.19
N ILE A 51 -10.02 9.65 -1.50
CA ILE A 51 -11.07 8.68 -1.86
C ILE A 51 -12.47 9.28 -1.64
N GLU A 52 -12.67 9.94 -0.50
CA GLU A 52 -13.98 10.47 -0.11
C GLU A 52 -14.35 11.77 -0.84
N GLY A 53 -13.35 12.55 -1.26
CA GLY A 53 -13.53 13.76 -2.07
C GLY A 53 -14.14 13.46 -3.44
N ASP A 54 -13.93 12.26 -3.97
CA ASP A 54 -14.56 11.77 -5.22
C ASP A 54 -15.97 11.19 -4.99
N GLY A 55 -16.55 11.38 -3.80
CA GLY A 55 -17.86 10.84 -3.41
C GLY A 55 -17.87 9.34 -3.16
N ALA A 56 -16.70 8.68 -3.20
CA ALA A 56 -16.57 7.26 -2.94
C ALA A 56 -16.45 6.97 -1.44
N ARG A 57 -16.88 5.79 -1.00
CA ARG A 57 -16.62 5.33 0.37
C ARG A 57 -15.25 4.66 0.45
N LEU A 58 -14.60 4.75 1.60
CA LEU A 58 -13.43 3.93 1.91
C LEU A 58 -13.84 2.45 1.97
N THR A 59 -13.39 1.66 1.00
CA THR A 59 -13.67 0.22 0.85
C THR A 59 -12.40 -0.48 0.37
N PRO A 60 -12.30 -1.82 0.45
CA PRO A 60 -11.15 -2.54 -0.10
C PRO A 60 -10.90 -2.22 -1.58
N ARG A 61 -11.98 -2.07 -2.36
CA ARG A 61 -11.93 -1.79 -3.80
C ARG A 61 -11.39 -0.38 -4.08
N THR A 62 -11.93 0.64 -3.41
CA THR A 62 -11.53 2.04 -3.62
C THR A 62 -10.11 2.30 -3.13
N LEU A 63 -9.71 1.68 -2.01
CA LEU A 63 -8.33 1.73 -1.53
C LEU A 63 -7.35 1.02 -2.49
N THR A 64 -7.75 -0.11 -3.08
CA THR A 64 -6.96 -0.80 -4.11
C THR A 64 -6.79 0.06 -5.35
N GLN A 65 -7.87 0.70 -5.82
CA GLN A 65 -7.83 1.57 -6.99
C GLN A 65 -6.91 2.78 -6.75
N TYR A 66 -7.00 3.40 -5.56
CA TYR A 66 -6.09 4.47 -5.17
C TYR A 66 -4.63 3.99 -5.16
N ALA A 67 -4.35 2.84 -4.55
CA ALA A 67 -3.00 2.29 -4.46
C ALA A 67 -2.39 1.99 -5.84
N LEU A 68 -3.18 1.46 -6.77
CA LEU A 68 -2.74 1.20 -8.14
C LEU A 68 -2.42 2.49 -8.89
N GLY A 69 -3.35 3.46 -8.89
CA GLY A 69 -3.11 4.75 -9.55
C GLY A 69 -1.92 5.50 -8.95
N PHE A 70 -1.74 5.40 -7.63
CA PHE A 70 -0.56 5.93 -6.96
C PHE A 70 0.74 5.27 -7.46
N LEU A 71 0.80 3.93 -7.46
CA LEU A 71 1.97 3.19 -7.91
C LEU A 71 2.30 3.44 -9.38
N ASP A 72 1.28 3.56 -10.23
CA ASP A 72 1.47 3.85 -11.65
C ASP A 72 2.07 5.25 -11.83
N GLY A 73 1.53 6.28 -11.15
CA GLY A 73 2.13 7.61 -11.18
C GLY A 73 3.55 7.67 -10.60
N VAL A 74 3.86 6.86 -9.58
CA VAL A 74 5.20 6.74 -9.01
C VAL A 74 6.17 6.10 -10.01
N ARG A 75 5.74 5.05 -10.72
CA ARG A 75 6.53 4.39 -11.78
C ARG A 75 6.78 5.31 -12.97
N GLU A 76 5.77 6.06 -13.40
CA GLU A 76 5.88 7.01 -14.51
C GLU A 76 6.91 8.11 -14.21
N ARG A 77 7.06 8.50 -12.93
CA ARG A 77 8.10 9.45 -12.48
C ARG A 77 9.48 8.82 -12.33
N GLY A 78 9.63 7.51 -12.54
CA GLY A 78 10.90 6.81 -12.39
C GLY A 78 11.38 6.72 -10.93
N TRP A 79 10.46 6.76 -9.96
CA TRP A 79 10.84 6.65 -8.55
C TRP A 79 11.49 5.29 -8.25
N VAL A 80 12.60 5.35 -7.52
CA VAL A 80 13.30 4.20 -6.96
C VAL A 80 13.55 4.53 -5.50
N SER A 81 13.05 3.69 -4.59
CA SER A 81 13.36 3.83 -3.17
C SER A 81 14.86 3.59 -2.96
N ASP A 82 15.53 4.51 -2.27
CA ASP A 82 16.95 4.36 -1.91
C ASP A 82 17.16 3.41 -0.73
N GLY A 83 16.08 2.95 -0.09
CA GLY A 83 16.07 2.06 1.07
C GLY A 83 16.70 2.67 2.33
N ARG A 84 17.05 3.97 2.32
CA ARG A 84 17.76 4.65 3.41
C ARG A 84 16.86 5.52 4.27
N GLY A 85 15.61 5.75 3.85
CA GLY A 85 14.67 6.55 4.60
C GLY A 85 13.21 6.28 4.24
N TYR A 86 12.33 6.98 4.93
CA TYR A 86 10.90 7.05 4.64
C TYR A 86 10.65 8.29 3.80
N ASP A 87 10.99 8.21 2.50
CA ASP A 87 10.60 9.26 1.56
C ASP A 87 9.06 9.35 1.45
N TRP A 88 8.59 10.37 0.75
CA TRP A 88 7.16 10.65 0.67
C TRP A 88 6.38 9.48 0.06
N GLU A 89 6.93 8.84 -0.98
CA GLU A 89 6.35 7.66 -1.63
C GLU A 89 6.28 6.45 -0.70
N THR A 90 7.38 6.14 0.00
CA THR A 90 7.43 5.05 0.98
C THR A 90 6.42 5.30 2.10
N THR A 91 6.37 6.54 2.61
CA THR A 91 5.43 6.95 3.67
C THR A 91 3.98 6.82 3.20
N ARG A 92 3.67 7.18 1.95
CA ARG A 92 2.34 6.99 1.36
C ARG A 92 1.96 5.51 1.25
N LEU A 93 2.88 4.64 0.84
CA LEU A 93 2.64 3.20 0.78
C LEU A 93 2.41 2.59 2.17
N LEU A 94 3.18 3.01 3.17
CA LEU A 94 2.98 2.62 4.56
C LEU A 94 1.62 3.08 5.09
N ALA A 95 1.20 4.31 4.77
CA ALA A 95 -0.10 4.83 5.15
C ALA A 95 -1.27 4.05 4.52
N ILE A 96 -1.15 3.63 3.25
CA ILE A 96 -2.14 2.75 2.60
C ILE A 96 -2.22 1.39 3.32
N CYS A 97 -1.08 0.81 3.70
CA CYS A 97 -1.04 -0.46 4.44
C CYS A 97 -1.65 -0.33 5.84
N TRP A 98 -1.32 0.76 6.54
CA TRP A 98 -1.90 1.10 7.84
C TRP A 98 -3.41 1.25 7.75
N LEU A 99 -3.90 2.02 6.76
CA LEU A 99 -5.32 2.25 6.55
C LEU A 99 -6.08 0.95 6.21
N ALA A 100 -5.48 0.06 5.41
CA ALA A 100 -6.05 -1.25 5.11
C ALA A 100 -6.18 -2.13 6.36
N ARG A 101 -5.21 -2.05 7.29
CA ARG A 101 -5.24 -2.76 8.57
C ARG A 101 -6.29 -2.18 9.51
N GLU A 102 -6.31 -0.86 9.70
CA GLU A 102 -7.28 -0.18 10.57
C GLU A 102 -8.72 -0.38 10.09
N ALA A 103 -8.95 -0.40 8.78
CA ALA A 103 -10.26 -0.68 8.21
C ALA A 103 -10.64 -2.17 8.20
N GLY A 104 -9.76 -3.06 8.68
CA GLY A 104 -10.01 -4.51 8.72
C GLY A 104 -10.00 -5.20 7.35
N PHE A 105 -9.45 -4.57 6.32
CA PHE A 105 -9.38 -5.14 4.96
C PHE A 105 -8.31 -6.21 4.82
N VAL A 106 -7.31 -6.18 5.70
CA VAL A 106 -6.27 -7.20 5.81
C VAL A 106 -6.22 -7.73 7.24
N ARG A 107 -6.26 -9.07 7.37
CA ARG A 107 -5.91 -9.76 8.61
C ARG A 107 -4.45 -10.18 8.48
N LEU A 108 -3.56 -9.53 9.24
CA LEU A 108 -2.21 -10.05 9.44
C LEU A 108 -2.33 -11.24 10.39
N ALA A 109 -1.78 -12.40 9.99
CA ALA A 109 -1.66 -13.52 10.90
C ALA A 109 -0.78 -13.06 12.08
N HIS A 110 -1.21 -13.39 13.29
CA HIS A 110 -0.46 -13.15 14.53
C HIS A 110 0.88 -13.88 14.52
#